data_AF-A0A6A5ULG2-F1
#
_entry.id   AF-A0A6A5ULG2-F1
#
_cell.length_a   1.000
_cell.length_b   1.000
_cell.length_c   1.000
_cell.angle_alpha   90.00
_cell.angle_beta   90.00
_cell.angle_gamma   90.00
#
_symmetry.space_group_name_H-M   'P 1'
#
loop_
_entity.id
_entity.type
_entity.pdbx_description
1 polymer ?
#
loop_
_entity_poly.entity_id
_entity_poly.type
_entity_poly.pdbx_seq_one_letter_code
_entity_poly.pdbx_strand_id
1 'polypeptide(L)'
;LPPTRGIAAENLTPEKVVQFQKAWKKENNYTGQPYDILADKAMVFIELCQRLVIYEASYASIFLNILKGRAHMFYLHNISLGRTWKLLYEQLSNYFNTNVNHN
;
A
#
# COMPACT_ATOMS: atom_id res chain seq x y z
N LEU A 1 22.16 8.13 11.09
CA LEU A 1 21.02 7.18 11.17
C LEU A 1 19.75 7.96 10.85
N PRO A 2 18.85 7.50 9.97
CA PRO A 2 17.58 8.17 9.77
C PRO A 2 16.73 8.08 11.05
N PRO A 3 15.81 9.04 11.29
CA PRO A 3 15.16 9.20 12.59
C PRO A 3 14.19 8.06 12.92
N THR A 4 14.20 7.64 14.18
CA THR A 4 13.33 6.61 14.75
C THR A 4 11.94 7.17 15.08
N ARG A 5 10.92 6.58 14.43
CA ARG A 5 9.52 6.39 14.88
C ARG A 5 8.71 7.64 15.28
N GLY A 6 8.04 8.23 14.30
CA GLY A 6 6.67 8.75 14.51
C GLY A 6 5.67 7.60 14.36
N ILE A 7 4.62 7.60 15.20
CA ILE A 7 3.57 6.56 15.38
C ILE A 7 3.54 5.57 14.20
N ALA A 8 4.24 4.46 14.37
CA ALA A 8 4.31 3.44 13.33
C ALA A 8 2.92 2.81 13.18
N ALA A 9 2.49 2.57 11.94
CA ALA A 9 1.48 1.55 11.68
C ALA A 9 1.83 0.30 12.50
N GLU A 10 0.84 -0.36 13.08
CA GLU A 10 1.11 -1.52 13.92
C GLU A 10 1.87 -2.54 13.09
N ASN A 11 3.07 -2.90 13.56
CA ASN A 11 3.94 -3.81 12.83
C ASN A 11 3.27 -5.19 12.85
N LEU A 12 3.02 -5.74 11.68
CA LEU A 12 2.59 -7.14 11.59
C LEU A 12 3.69 -8.07 12.09
N THR A 13 3.27 -9.21 12.64
CA THR A 13 4.21 -10.29 12.93
C THR A 13 4.81 -10.82 11.63
N PRO A 14 6.07 -11.31 11.64
CA PRO A 14 6.73 -11.86 10.45
C PRO A 14 5.90 -12.98 9.78
N GLU A 15 5.20 -13.79 10.58
CA GLU A 15 4.37 -14.89 10.08
C GLU A 15 3.22 -14.36 9.22
N LYS A 16 2.55 -13.29 9.65
CA LYS A 16 1.47 -12.66 8.88
C LYS A 16 1.96 -12.01 7.60
N VAL A 17 3.15 -11.41 7.63
CA VAL A 17 3.79 -10.86 6.41
C VAL A 17 4.06 -11.98 5.39
N VAL A 18 4.62 -13.10 5.83
CA VAL A 18 4.88 -14.26 4.95
C VAL A 18 3.58 -14.86 4.42
N GLN A 19 2.55 -14.99 5.26
CA GLN A 19 1.23 -15.48 4.83
C GLN A 19 0.63 -14.59 3.75
N PHE A 20 0.65 -13.27 3.95
CA PHE A 20 0.19 -12.31 2.95
C PHE A 20 0.97 -12.43 1.65
N GLN A 21 2.31 -12.44 1.71
CA GLN A 21 3.16 -12.54 0.52
C GLN A 21 2.93 -13.83 -0.28
N LYS A 22 2.64 -14.94 0.40
CA LYS A 22 2.30 -16.22 -0.26
C LYS A 22 0.92 -16.19 -0.93
N ALA A 23 -0.05 -15.53 -0.30
CA ALA A 23 -1.41 -15.45 -0.82
C ALA A 23 -1.58 -14.36 -1.88
N TRP A 24 -0.73 -13.33 -1.86
CA TRP A 24 -0.79 -12.21 -2.78
C TRP A 24 -0.32 -12.60 -4.19
N LYS A 25 -1.15 -12.27 -5.18
CA LYS A 25 -0.85 -12.45 -6.60
C LYS A 25 -0.15 -11.21 -7.14
N LYS A 26 1.05 -11.37 -7.73
CA LYS A 26 1.87 -10.24 -8.22
C LYS A 26 1.20 -9.44 -9.33
N GLU A 27 0.26 -10.04 -10.04
CA GLU A 27 -0.57 -9.39 -11.08
C GLU A 27 -1.50 -8.32 -10.48
N ASN A 28 -1.76 -8.39 -9.18
CA ASN A 28 -2.53 -7.40 -8.45
C ASN A 28 -1.69 -6.22 -7.94
N ASN A 29 -0.38 -6.21 -8.17
CA ASN A 29 0.45 -5.09 -7.74
C ASN A 29 -0.03 -3.78 -8.37
N TYR A 30 -0.04 -2.72 -7.56
CA TYR A 30 -0.33 -1.38 -8.02
C TYR A 30 0.95 -0.72 -8.54
N THR A 31 0.98 -0.45 -9.83
CA THR A 31 2.12 0.12 -10.56
C THR A 31 2.08 1.65 -10.62
N GLY A 32 0.89 2.23 -10.48
CA GLY A 32 0.62 3.65 -10.71
C GLY A 32 0.76 4.06 -12.17
N GLN A 33 0.60 3.13 -13.13
CA GLN A 33 0.49 3.43 -14.56
C GLN A 33 -0.92 3.93 -14.92
N PRO A 34 -1.13 4.60 -16.07
CA PRO A 34 -2.48 4.93 -16.53
C PRO A 34 -3.35 3.66 -16.61
N TYR A 35 -4.64 3.80 -16.31
CA TYR A 35 -5.62 2.71 -16.24
C TYR A 35 -5.37 1.63 -15.18
N ASP A 36 -4.27 1.69 -14.42
CA ASP A 36 -4.10 0.87 -13.22
C ASP A 36 -4.84 1.55 -12.06
N ILE A 37 -6.07 1.10 -11.78
CA ILE A 37 -6.97 1.78 -10.86
C ILE A 37 -6.63 1.43 -9.41
N LEU A 38 -6.21 2.44 -8.63
CA LEU A 38 -5.83 2.27 -7.23
C LEU A 38 -6.97 1.67 -6.38
N ALA A 39 -8.22 2.10 -6.61
CA ALA A 39 -9.38 1.64 -5.85
C ALA A 39 -9.58 0.12 -6.01
N ASP A 40 -9.45 -0.41 -7.23
CA ASP A 40 -9.59 -1.84 -7.51
C ASP A 40 -8.50 -2.64 -6.79
N LYS A 41 -7.24 -2.18 -6.85
CA LYS A 41 -6.13 -2.84 -6.14
C LYS A 41 -6.30 -2.79 -4.62
N ALA A 42 -6.81 -1.67 -4.10
CA ALA A 42 -7.09 -1.51 -2.69
C ALA A 42 -8.21 -2.43 -2.20
N MET A 43 -9.27 -2.64 -2.99
CA MET A 43 -10.33 -3.59 -2.64
C MET A 43 -9.80 -5.02 -2.52
N VAL A 44 -9.04 -5.48 -3.52
CA VAL A 44 -8.42 -6.83 -3.50
C VAL A 44 -7.46 -6.99 -2.31
N PHE A 45 -6.70 -5.94 -2.01
CA PHE A 45 -5.83 -5.90 -0.84
C PHE A 45 -6.59 -6.04 0.48
N ILE A 46 -7.63 -5.22 0.69
CA ILE A 46 -8.44 -5.21 1.91
C ILE A 46 -9.11 -6.57 2.10
N GLU A 47 -9.68 -7.14 1.05
CA GLU A 47 -10.32 -8.45 1.09
C GLU A 47 -9.34 -9.54 1.55
N LEU A 48 -8.12 -9.55 1.01
CA LEU A 48 -7.09 -10.50 1.43
C LEU A 48 -6.66 -10.28 2.89
N CYS A 49 -6.45 -9.02 3.30
CA CYS A 49 -6.12 -8.69 4.67
C CYS A 49 -7.18 -9.18 5.66
N GLN A 50 -8.46 -8.98 5.35
CA GLN A 50 -9.57 -9.47 6.17
C GLN A 50 -9.56 -11.00 6.30
N ARG A 51 -9.36 -11.73 5.19
CA ARG A 51 -9.25 -13.20 5.21
C ARG A 51 -8.09 -13.70 6.06
N LEU A 52 -7.01 -12.95 6.11
CA LEU A 52 -5.81 -13.27 6.90
C LEU A 52 -5.87 -12.71 8.33
N VAL A 53 -6.98 -12.10 8.74
CA VAL A 53 -7.13 -11.48 10.08
C VAL A 53 -6.02 -10.45 10.33
N ILE A 54 -5.75 -9.62 9.31
CA ILE A 54 -4.88 -8.45 9.40
C ILE A 54 -5.79 -7.25 9.65
N TYR A 55 -5.50 -6.48 10.69
CA TYR A 55 -6.30 -5.31 11.06
C TYR A 55 -5.87 -4.06 10.29
N GLU A 56 -6.80 -3.12 10.12
CA GLU A 56 -6.58 -1.88 9.37
C GLU A 56 -5.39 -1.06 9.89
N ALA A 57 -5.15 -1.09 11.20
CA ALA A 57 -4.00 -0.43 11.85
C ALA A 57 -2.64 -0.88 11.27
N SER A 58 -2.58 -2.08 10.67
CA SER A 58 -1.40 -2.66 10.05
C SER A 58 -1.41 -2.58 8.51
N TYR A 59 -2.46 -2.05 7.87
CA TYR A 59 -2.54 -2.03 6.40
C TYR A 59 -1.42 -1.22 5.78
N ALA A 60 -1.07 -0.06 6.35
CA ALA A 60 0.00 0.77 5.81
C ALA A 60 1.38 0.08 5.85
N SER A 61 1.64 -0.80 6.84
CA SER A 61 2.94 -1.50 6.94
C SER A 61 3.08 -2.63 5.92
N ILE A 62 1.98 -3.10 5.33
CA ILE A 62 2.00 -4.19 4.34
C ILE A 62 1.63 -3.77 2.92
N PHE A 63 0.87 -2.68 2.77
CA PHE A 63 0.48 -2.16 1.45
C PHE A 63 1.69 -1.77 0.59
N LEU A 64 2.80 -1.34 1.20
CA LEU A 64 4.04 -1.07 0.48
C LEU A 64 4.55 -2.29 -0.32
N ASN A 65 4.24 -3.52 0.12
CA ASN A 65 4.66 -4.75 -0.56
C ASN A 65 3.93 -4.98 -1.89
N ILE A 66 2.79 -4.30 -2.11
CA ILE A 66 2.02 -4.43 -3.34
C ILE A 66 2.30 -3.30 -4.33
N LEU A 67 3.09 -2.29 -3.92
CA LEU A 67 3.50 -1.20 -4.80
C LEU A 67 4.59 -1.66 -5.76
N LYS A 68 4.53 -1.22 -7.01
CA LYS A 68 5.54 -1.45 -8.04
C LYS A 68 5.71 -0.20 -8.90
N GLY A 69 6.77 -0.14 -9.69
CA GLY A 69 6.95 0.89 -10.71
C GLY A 69 6.88 2.31 -10.14
N ARG A 70 6.07 3.17 -10.77
CA ARG A 70 5.94 4.59 -10.39
C ARG A 70 5.37 4.75 -8.99
N ALA A 71 4.41 3.90 -8.59
CA ALA A 71 3.81 3.96 -7.27
C ALA A 71 4.83 3.67 -6.16
N HIS A 72 5.70 2.68 -6.36
CA HIS A 72 6.76 2.38 -5.39
C HIS A 72 7.80 3.52 -5.31
N MET A 73 8.22 4.06 -6.47
CA MET A 73 9.15 5.20 -6.50
C MET A 73 8.55 6.44 -5.82
N PHE A 74 7.26 6.71 -6.04
CA PHE A 74 6.56 7.81 -5.38
C PHE A 74 6.55 7.62 -3.86
N TYR A 75 6.22 6.42 -3.37
CA TYR A 75 6.23 6.10 -1.95
C TYR A 75 7.61 6.37 -1.31
N LEU A 76 8.68 5.84 -1.90
CA LEU A 76 10.05 5.98 -1.36
C LEU A 76 10.51 7.44 -1.26
N HIS A 77 10.08 8.32 -2.17
CA HIS A 77 10.52 9.71 -2.20
C HIS A 77 9.60 10.67 -1.44
N ASN A 78 8.32 10.35 -1.30
CA ASN A 78 7.31 11.33 -0.87
C ASN A 78 6.53 10.91 0.39
N ILE A 79 6.60 9.64 0.80
CA ILE A 79 5.81 9.13 1.92
C ILE A 79 6.75 8.80 3.08
N SER A 80 6.66 9.59 4.15
CA SER A 80 7.36 9.32 5.40
C SER A 80 6.81 8.08 6.11
N LEU A 81 7.68 7.35 6.81
CA LEU A 81 7.30 6.19 7.62
C LEU A 81 6.25 6.57 8.70
N GLY A 82 5.43 5.60 9.12
CA GLY A 82 4.43 5.79 10.19
C GLY A 82 3.13 6.46 9.77
N ARG A 83 2.77 6.40 8.48
CA ARG A 83 1.46 6.85 8.00
C ARG A 83 0.38 5.82 8.31
N THR A 84 -0.84 6.29 8.56
CA THR A 84 -2.03 5.44 8.57
C THR A 84 -2.39 5.02 7.14
N TRP A 85 -3.17 3.95 7.02
CA TRP A 85 -3.68 3.45 5.75
C TRP A 85 -4.41 4.55 4.95
N LYS A 86 -5.34 5.25 5.60
CA LYS A 86 -6.13 6.33 4.99
C LYS A 86 -5.24 7.40 4.34
N LEU A 87 -4.25 7.92 5.08
CA LEU A 87 -3.37 8.97 4.56
C LEU A 87 -2.52 8.47 3.39
N LEU A 88 -2.01 7.24 3.47
CA LEU A 88 -1.24 6.64 2.39
C LEU A 88 -2.08 6.48 1.11
N TYR A 89 -3.32 5.99 1.26
CA TYR A 89 -4.25 5.85 0.14
C TYR A 89 -4.59 7.20 -0.49
N GLU A 90 -4.91 8.22 0.32
CA GLU A 90 -5.22 9.58 -0.15
C GLU A 90 -4.03 10.19 -0.91
N GLN A 91 -2.80 10.05 -0.41
CA GLN A 91 -1.62 10.57 -1.09
C GLN A 91 -1.38 9.91 -2.45
N LEU A 92 -1.53 8.57 -2.53
CA LEU A 92 -1.41 7.84 -3.79
C LEU A 92 -2.53 8.24 -4.76
N SER A 93 -3.77 8.35 -4.27
CA SER A 93 -4.92 8.75 -5.09
C SER A 93 -4.73 10.16 -5.64
N ASN A 94 -4.32 11.12 -4.80
CA ASN A 94 -4.13 12.51 -5.23
C ASN A 94 -3.01 12.66 -6.27
N TYR A 95 -1.99 11.81 -6.23
CA TYR A 95 -0.89 11.87 -7.19
C TYR A 95 -1.22 11.14 -8.50
N PHE A 96 -1.78 9.93 -8.42
CA PHE A 96 -1.99 9.07 -9.57
C PHE A 96 -3.39 9.16 -10.19
N ASN A 97 -4.43 9.50 -9.44
CA ASN A 97 -5.80 9.68 -9.96
C ASN A 97 -6.08 11.16 -10.26
N THR A 98 -5.19 11.81 -11.01
CA THR A 98 -5.44 13.15 -11.57
C THR A 98 -6.00 13.03 -12.99
N ASN A 99 -6.76 14.03 -13.44
CA ASN A 99 -7.48 14.05 -14.73
C ASN A 99 -6.63 13.71 -15.98
N VAL A 100 -5.30 13.66 -15.88
CA VAL A 100 -4.39 13.30 -16.97
C VAL A 100 -4.34 11.78 -17.24
N ASN A 101 -4.77 10.93 -16.30
CA ASN A 101 -4.78 9.47 -16.47
C ASN A 101 -6.15 8.89 -16.92
N HIS A 102 -7.13 9.75 -17.20
CA HIS A 102 -8.49 9.37 -17.62
C HIS A 102 -8.83 9.76 -19.08
N ASN A 103 -7.86 10.29 -19.85
CA ASN A 103 -8.03 10.62 -21.28
C ASN A 103 -7.28 9.63 -22.16
#